data_AF-A0A6M0C8D2-F1
#
_entry.id   AF-A0A6M0C8D2-F1
#
_cell.length_a   1.000
_cell.length_b   1.000
_cell.length_c   1.000
_cell.angle_alpha   90.00
_cell.angle_beta   90.00
_cell.angle_gamma   90.00
#
_symmetry.space_group_name_H-M   'P 1'
#
loop_
_entity.id
_entity.type
_entity.pdbx_description
1 polymer ?
#
loop_
_entity_poly.entity_id
_entity_poly.type
_entity_poly.pdbx_seq_one_letter_code
_entity_poly.pdbx_strand_id
1 'polypeptide(L)'
;MAQSSDQRIAISLTTLLLIPLLVLCLVVLWQLRSLIVLLMVSVVLAAAIAPIVEWAEQWRIPRWLSVIIIYLSLIGGVIGMAGLIGPTVFEQLQRLIRQVPLALKTLVAAVEQWMVMQNDDQSDLINQAFNQFLDVQGLVSWGIRSTQRVVIQSVGVTTDIVGGVLSLILALFISGYMLSDSRTLIRSLTRLFPQPWDDRLMAQVTPISDRIGSYVRGRILVSAILSMAIAT
;
A
#
# COMPACT_ATOMS: atom_id res chain seq x y z
N MET A 1 60.68 -3.73 -32.43
CA MET A 1 59.20 -3.60 -32.39
C MET A 1 58.67 -4.57 -31.34
N ALA A 2 57.63 -4.14 -30.61
CA ALA A 2 56.88 -4.85 -29.56
C ALA A 2 57.48 -4.82 -28.13
N GLN A 3 57.26 -3.70 -27.41
CA GLN A 3 57.08 -3.73 -25.96
C GLN A 3 55.63 -4.14 -25.69
N SER A 4 55.42 -5.39 -25.27
CA SER A 4 54.15 -5.85 -24.74
C SER A 4 53.97 -5.30 -23.33
N SER A 5 53.16 -4.26 -23.20
CA SER A 5 52.73 -3.70 -21.93
C SER A 5 51.88 -4.72 -21.17
N ASP A 6 52.49 -5.45 -20.25
CA ASP A 6 51.81 -6.25 -19.23
C ASP A 6 51.01 -5.30 -18.31
N GLN A 7 49.79 -4.94 -18.72
CA GLN A 7 48.78 -4.43 -17.80
C GLN A 7 48.37 -5.57 -16.87
N ARG A 8 49.18 -5.82 -15.84
CA ARG A 8 48.75 -6.59 -14.69
C ARG A 8 47.57 -5.83 -14.08
N ILE A 9 46.38 -6.37 -14.27
CA ILE A 9 45.18 -5.95 -13.57
C ILE A 9 45.48 -6.19 -12.08
N ALA A 10 46.06 -5.20 -11.42
CA ALA A 10 46.22 -5.18 -9.99
C ALA A 10 44.82 -5.01 -9.43
N ILE A 11 44.14 -6.13 -9.21
CA ILE A 11 42.93 -6.17 -8.40
C ILE A 11 43.39 -5.72 -7.02
N SER A 12 43.26 -4.41 -6.77
CA SER A 12 43.57 -3.81 -5.49
C SER A 12 42.80 -4.57 -4.42
N LEU A 13 43.47 -5.00 -3.34
CA LEU A 13 42.84 -5.72 -2.22
C LEU A 13 41.62 -4.95 -1.69
N THR A 14 41.63 -3.62 -1.82
CA THR A 14 40.50 -2.74 -1.55
C THR A 14 39.29 -3.10 -2.39
N THR A 15 39.43 -3.28 -3.71
CA THR A 15 38.33 -3.63 -4.60
C THR A 15 37.80 -5.04 -4.33
N LEU A 16 38.69 -5.98 -3.98
CA LEU A 16 38.31 -7.36 -3.63
C LEU A 16 37.45 -7.42 -2.36
N LEU A 17 37.69 -6.55 -1.38
CA LEU A 17 36.90 -6.45 -0.14
C LEU A 17 35.67 -5.54 -0.29
N LEU A 18 35.72 -4.53 -1.15
CA LEU A 18 34.64 -3.57 -1.32
C LEU A 18 33.44 -4.18 -2.06
N ILE A 19 33.68 -5.04 -3.06
CA ILE A 19 32.60 -5.73 -3.78
C ILE A 19 31.70 -6.57 -2.85
N PRO A 20 32.22 -7.51 -2.04
CA PRO A 20 31.37 -8.31 -1.15
C PRO A 20 30.71 -7.46 -0.05
N LEU A 21 31.39 -6.41 0.45
CA LEU A 21 30.78 -5.46 1.39
C LEU A 21 29.60 -4.72 0.76
N LEU A 22 29.73 -4.29 -0.50
CA LEU A 22 28.67 -3.60 -1.23
C LEU A 22 27.50 -4.54 -1.50
N VAL A 23 27.76 -5.79 -1.91
CA VAL A 23 26.73 -6.83 -2.10
C VAL A 23 26.00 -7.10 -0.79
N LEU A 24 26.72 -7.27 0.32
CA LEU A 24 26.13 -7.46 1.65
C LEU A 24 25.24 -6.29 2.04
N CYS A 25 25.72 -5.06 1.84
CA CYS A 25 24.94 -3.85 2.08
C CYS A 25 23.64 -3.82 1.25
N LEU A 26 23.72 -4.19 -0.05
CA LEU A 26 22.56 -4.25 -0.94
C LEU A 26 21.54 -5.31 -0.52
N VAL A 27 21.99 -6.48 -0.06
CA VAL A 27 21.13 -7.55 0.46
C VAL A 27 20.44 -7.12 1.75
N VAL A 28 21.17 -6.46 2.66
CA VAL A 28 20.58 -5.90 3.89
C VAL A 28 19.54 -4.84 3.56
N LEU A 29 19.82 -3.91 2.65
CA LEU A 29 18.87 -2.91 2.18
C LEU A 29 17.62 -3.54 1.56
N TRP A 30 17.78 -4.60 0.77
CA TRP A 30 16.66 -5.33 0.19
C TRP A 30 15.79 -6.00 1.26
N GLN A 31 16.40 -6.59 2.28
CA GLN A 31 15.69 -7.20 3.40
C GLN A 31 14.94 -6.16 4.24
N LEU A 32 15.53 -4.98 4.42
CA LEU A 32 14.95 -3.89 5.20
C LEU A 32 14.01 -3.00 4.39
N ARG A 33 13.74 -3.30 3.10
CA ARG A 33 12.88 -2.49 2.23
C ARG A 33 11.54 -2.13 2.87
N SER A 34 10.93 -3.06 3.58
CA SER A 34 9.63 -2.84 4.24
C SER A 34 9.73 -1.84 5.36
N LEU A 35 10.82 -1.88 6.13
CA LEU A 35 11.09 -0.91 7.20
C LEU A 35 11.43 0.46 6.63
N ILE A 36 12.17 0.52 5.52
CA ILE A 36 12.48 1.78 4.83
C ILE A 36 11.19 2.44 4.35
N VAL A 37 10.30 1.68 3.69
CA VAL A 37 8.99 2.19 3.24
C VAL A 37 8.16 2.66 4.44
N LEU A 38 8.10 1.86 5.51
CA LEU A 38 7.42 2.23 6.75
C LEU A 38 7.92 3.58 7.30
N LEU A 39 9.25 3.73 7.43
CA LEU A 39 9.88 4.97 7.88
C LEU A 39 9.61 6.13 6.94
N MET A 40 9.66 5.92 5.62
CA MET A 40 9.32 6.95 4.64
C MET A 40 7.89 7.44 4.82
N VAL A 41 6.92 6.53 4.97
CA VAL A 41 5.52 6.89 5.23
C VAL A 41 5.40 7.64 6.56
N SER A 42 6.10 7.21 7.60
CA SER A 42 6.13 7.93 8.89
C SER A 42 6.69 9.34 8.78
N VAL A 43 7.77 9.56 8.02
CA VAL A 43 8.34 10.90 7.80
C VAL A 43 7.34 11.80 7.08
N VAL A 44 6.69 11.26 6.05
CA VAL A 44 5.67 11.97 5.26
C VAL A 44 4.48 12.37 6.14
N LEU A 45 3.98 11.45 6.97
CA LEU A 45 2.91 11.70 7.93
C LEU A 45 3.31 12.76 8.96
N ALA A 46 4.52 12.65 9.53
CA ALA A 46 5.00 13.57 10.54
C ALA A 46 5.11 14.99 9.99
N ALA A 47 5.65 15.13 8.78
CA ALA A 47 5.76 16.41 8.09
C ALA A 47 4.39 17.00 7.71
N ALA A 48 3.41 16.16 7.36
CA ALA A 48 2.05 16.61 7.03
C ALA A 48 1.27 17.06 8.27
N ILE A 49 1.44 16.37 9.41
CA ILE A 49 0.72 16.61 10.66
C ILE A 49 1.37 17.72 11.50
N ALA A 50 2.66 17.99 11.34
CA ALA A 50 3.40 19.03 12.06
C ALA A 50 2.64 20.37 12.24
N PRO A 51 2.08 21.01 11.20
CA PRO A 51 1.36 22.27 11.36
C PRO A 51 0.08 22.15 12.18
N ILE A 52 -0.57 20.98 12.20
CA ILE A 52 -1.76 20.73 13.02
C ILE A 52 -1.38 20.70 14.50
N VAL A 53 -0.23 20.09 14.82
CA VAL A 53 0.32 20.09 16.18
C VAL A 53 0.76 21.49 16.60
N GLU A 54 1.43 22.24 15.72
CA GLU A 54 1.82 23.63 15.98
C GLU A 54 0.61 24.52 16.23
N TRP A 55 -0.48 24.32 15.48
CA TRP A 55 -1.74 25.05 15.71
C TRP A 55 -2.40 24.67 17.05
N ALA A 56 -2.35 23.39 17.43
CA ALA A 56 -2.83 22.95 18.75
C ALA A 56 -1.97 23.52 19.90
N GLU A 57 -0.65 23.64 19.72
CA GLU A 57 0.24 24.29 20.69
C GLU A 57 -0.08 25.76 20.91
N GLN A 58 -0.50 26.49 19.86
CA GLN A 58 -0.96 27.88 19.99
C GLN A 58 -2.19 28.00 20.92
N TRP A 59 -2.97 26.93 21.07
CA TRP A 59 -4.11 26.85 21.98
C TRP A 59 -3.73 26.37 23.40
N ARG A 60 -2.43 26.42 23.74
CA ARG A 60 -1.86 25.97 25.03
C ARG A 60 -1.98 24.47 25.30
N ILE A 61 -2.20 23.65 24.27
CA ILE A 61 -2.15 22.18 24.41
C ILE A 61 -0.68 21.74 24.35
N PRO A 62 -0.16 20.99 25.34
CA PRO A 62 1.22 20.55 25.31
C PRO A 62 1.44 19.58 24.14
N ARG A 63 2.57 19.73 23.44
CA ARG A 63 2.94 18.98 22.22
C ARG A 63 2.64 17.49 22.26
N TRP A 64 3.03 16.81 23.36
CA TRP A 64 2.83 15.37 23.53
C TRP A 64 1.34 14.99 23.54
N LEU A 65 0.48 15.84 24.11
CA LEU A 65 -0.96 15.63 24.16
C LEU A 65 -1.60 15.92 22.79
N SER A 66 -1.15 16.98 22.10
CA SER A 66 -1.59 17.27 20.72
C SER A 66 -1.31 16.09 19.79
N VAL A 67 -0.10 15.52 19.88
CA VAL A 67 0.30 14.31 19.16
C VAL A 67 -0.67 13.17 19.48
N ILE A 68 -0.84 12.80 20.76
CA ILE A 68 -1.71 11.68 21.16
C ILE A 68 -3.15 11.86 20.65
N ILE A 69 -3.74 13.05 20.80
CA ILE A 69 -5.13 13.31 20.37
C ILE A 69 -5.28 13.16 18.86
N ILE A 70 -4.36 13.74 18.08
CA ILE A 70 -4.43 13.67 16.62
C ILE A 70 -4.27 12.23 16.13
N TYR A 71 -3.33 11.47 16.69
CA TYR A 71 -3.13 10.08 16.29
C TYR A 71 -4.27 9.16 16.75
N LEU A 72 -4.82 9.36 17.95
CA LEU A 72 -6.03 8.64 18.38
C LEU A 72 -7.22 8.93 17.47
N SER A 73 -7.39 10.19 17.06
CA SER A 73 -8.43 10.59 16.10
C SER A 73 -8.23 9.94 14.73
N LEU A 74 -7.01 9.94 14.20
CA LEU A 74 -6.68 9.29 12.92
C LEU A 74 -6.90 7.77 12.97
N ILE A 75 -6.38 7.10 14.00
CA ILE A 75 -6.52 5.65 14.18
C ILE A 75 -8.01 5.30 14.36
N GLY A 76 -8.71 6.03 15.23
CA GLY A 76 -10.14 5.85 15.45
C GLY A 76 -10.96 6.08 14.19
N GLY A 77 -10.61 7.10 13.40
CA GLY A 77 -11.25 7.40 12.11
C GLY A 77 -11.03 6.29 11.08
N VAL A 78 -9.80 5.78 10.95
CA VAL A 78 -9.49 4.68 10.02
C VAL A 78 -10.20 3.39 10.44
N ILE A 79 -10.13 3.02 11.72
CA ILE A 79 -10.83 1.82 12.25
C ILE A 79 -12.34 1.98 12.10
N GLY A 80 -12.89 3.16 12.41
CA GLY A 80 -14.30 3.47 12.25
C GLY A 80 -14.76 3.38 10.80
N MET A 81 -14.03 3.98 9.86
CA MET A 81 -14.31 3.84 8.42
C MET A 81 -14.22 2.39 7.96
N ALA A 82 -13.19 1.66 8.37
CA ALA A 82 -13.05 0.24 8.02
C ALA A 82 -14.21 -0.59 8.58
N GLY A 83 -14.67 -0.30 9.80
CA GLY A 83 -15.82 -0.95 10.41
C GLY A 83 -17.17 -0.62 9.74
N LEU A 84 -17.33 0.58 9.18
CA LEU A 84 -18.56 1.01 8.49
C LEU A 84 -18.59 0.56 7.02
N ILE A 85 -17.49 0.77 6.29
CA ILE A 85 -17.39 0.49 4.84
C ILE A 85 -17.07 -0.99 4.61
N GLY A 86 -16.26 -1.62 5.47
CA GLY A 86 -15.84 -3.01 5.31
C GLY A 86 -17.01 -3.98 5.13
N PRO A 87 -18.03 -3.99 6.00
CA PRO A 87 -19.18 -4.87 5.86
C PRO A 87 -19.99 -4.62 4.59
N THR A 88 -20.21 -3.35 4.23
CA THR A 88 -21.00 -3.00 3.04
C THR A 88 -20.30 -3.42 1.75
N VAL A 89 -18.99 -3.21 1.64
CA VAL A 89 -18.18 -3.71 0.53
C VAL A 89 -18.21 -5.24 0.47
N PHE A 90 -18.09 -5.90 1.62
CA PHE A 90 -18.15 -7.36 1.69
C PHE A 90 -19.51 -7.90 1.25
N GLU A 91 -20.61 -7.29 1.69
CA GLU A 91 -21.96 -7.62 1.22
C GLU A 91 -22.12 -7.40 -0.28
N GLN A 92 -21.61 -6.28 -0.82
CA GLN A 92 -21.66 -5.99 -2.26
C GLN A 92 -20.89 -7.04 -3.07
N LEU A 93 -19.70 -7.43 -2.62
CA LEU A 93 -18.92 -8.49 -3.24
C LEU A 93 -19.65 -9.84 -3.19
N GLN A 94 -20.27 -10.18 -2.06
CA GLN A 94 -21.07 -11.40 -1.95
C GLN A 94 -22.29 -11.38 -2.88
N ARG A 95 -22.98 -10.24 -2.99
CA ARG A 95 -24.10 -10.07 -3.93
C ARG A 95 -23.63 -10.23 -5.37
N LEU A 96 -22.49 -9.65 -5.74
CA LEU A 96 -21.91 -9.78 -7.08
C LEU A 96 -21.59 -11.24 -7.41
N ILE A 97 -20.93 -11.96 -6.50
CA ILE A 97 -20.62 -13.39 -6.66
C ILE A 97 -21.90 -14.23 -6.83
N ARG A 98 -22.99 -13.88 -6.16
CA ARG A 98 -24.29 -14.57 -6.28
C ARG A 98 -25.07 -14.18 -7.54
N GLN A 99 -24.98 -12.93 -7.99
CA GLN A 99 -25.77 -12.40 -9.12
C GLN A 99 -25.15 -12.72 -10.48
N VAL A 100 -23.82 -12.75 -10.59
CA VAL A 100 -23.11 -13.10 -11.84
C VAL A 100 -23.61 -14.42 -12.46
N PRO A 101 -23.69 -15.56 -11.73
CA PRO A 101 -24.16 -16.81 -12.33
C PRO A 101 -25.65 -16.76 -12.72
N LEU A 102 -26.48 -15.99 -12.01
CA LEU A 102 -27.89 -15.81 -12.36
C LEU A 102 -28.04 -15.02 -13.65
N ALA A 103 -27.26 -13.95 -13.82
CA ALA A 103 -27.22 -13.15 -15.04
C ALA A 103 -26.75 -13.98 -16.26
N LEU A 104 -25.76 -14.84 -16.06
CA LEU A 104 -25.31 -15.78 -17.10
C LEU A 104 -26.42 -16.76 -17.50
N LYS A 105 -27.15 -17.35 -16.54
CA LYS A 105 -28.29 -18.23 -16.84
C LYS A 105 -29.39 -17.53 -17.64
N THR A 106 -29.71 -16.28 -17.33
CA THR A 106 -30.72 -15.53 -18.09
C THR A 106 -30.25 -15.21 -19.52
N LEU A 107 -28.95 -14.92 -19.70
CA LEU A 107 -28.38 -14.73 -21.03
C LEU A 107 -28.38 -16.04 -21.84
N VAL A 108 -28.07 -17.18 -21.21
CA VAL A 108 -28.19 -18.51 -21.84
C VAL A 108 -29.58 -18.76 -22.35
N ALA A 109 -30.58 -18.63 -21.47
CA ALA A 109 -31.97 -18.91 -21.80
C ALA A 109 -32.48 -18.00 -22.92
N ALA A 110 -32.07 -16.72 -22.94
CA ALA A 110 -32.42 -15.79 -24.01
C ALA A 110 -31.79 -16.18 -25.36
N VAL A 111 -30.54 -16.65 -25.35
CA VAL A 111 -29.83 -17.13 -26.55
C VAL A 111 -30.45 -18.44 -27.06
N GLU A 112 -30.77 -19.39 -26.18
CA GLU A 112 -31.48 -20.63 -26.53
C GLU A 112 -32.84 -20.32 -27.15
N GLN A 113 -33.62 -19.44 -26.54
CA GLN A 113 -34.94 -19.05 -27.05
C GLN A 113 -34.85 -18.37 -28.43
N TRP A 114 -33.81 -17.56 -28.66
CA TRP A 114 -33.56 -16.93 -29.96
C TRP A 114 -33.15 -17.96 -31.03
N MET A 115 -32.31 -18.93 -30.68
CA MET A 115 -31.90 -20.01 -31.60
C MET A 115 -33.05 -20.96 -31.97
N VAL A 116 -33.91 -21.33 -31.03
CA VAL A 116 -35.10 -22.16 -31.30
C VAL A 116 -36.05 -21.47 -32.29
N MET A 117 -36.13 -20.15 -32.24
CA MET A 117 -36.95 -19.36 -33.16
C MET A 117 -36.36 -19.28 -34.58
N GLN A 118 -35.09 -19.65 -34.76
CA GLN A 118 -34.36 -19.59 -36.04
C GLN A 118 -34.32 -20.94 -36.79
N ASN A 119 -34.86 -22.03 -36.18
CA ASN A 119 -35.11 -23.33 -36.82
C ASN A 119 -33.90 -23.94 -37.55
N ASP A 120 -32.70 -23.81 -36.97
CA ASP A 120 -31.45 -24.31 -37.54
C ASP A 120 -30.99 -25.58 -36.81
N ASP A 121 -30.75 -26.67 -37.55
CA ASP A 121 -30.40 -28.02 -37.06
C ASP A 121 -29.02 -28.08 -36.35
N GLN A 122 -28.27 -26.97 -36.29
CA GLN A 122 -27.00 -26.86 -35.56
C GLN A 122 -27.15 -26.64 -34.05
N SER A 123 -28.38 -26.61 -33.55
CA SER A 123 -28.68 -26.37 -32.13
C SER A 123 -27.97 -27.33 -31.17
N ASP A 124 -27.79 -28.61 -31.52
CA ASP A 124 -27.16 -29.60 -30.63
C ASP A 124 -25.66 -29.36 -30.39
N LEU A 125 -24.92 -28.89 -31.40
CA LEU A 125 -23.48 -28.61 -31.26
C LEU A 125 -23.22 -27.33 -30.46
N ILE A 126 -24.06 -26.31 -30.67
CA ILE A 126 -23.99 -25.07 -29.90
C ILE A 126 -24.44 -25.33 -28.47
N ASN A 127 -25.53 -26.07 -28.24
CA ASN A 127 -25.98 -26.45 -26.90
C ASN A 127 -24.96 -27.30 -26.15
N GLN A 128 -24.24 -28.22 -26.81
CA GLN A 128 -23.15 -28.97 -26.18
C GLN A 128 -21.94 -28.08 -25.88
N ALA A 129 -21.49 -27.26 -26.83
CA ALA A 129 -20.37 -26.34 -26.61
C ALA A 129 -20.69 -25.32 -25.50
N PHE A 130 -21.93 -24.84 -25.44
CA PHE A 130 -22.41 -23.86 -24.48
C PHE A 130 -22.67 -24.46 -23.10
N ASN A 131 -23.24 -25.66 -22.99
CA ASN A 131 -23.34 -26.40 -21.72
C ASN A 131 -21.96 -26.84 -21.19
N GLN A 132 -20.98 -27.08 -22.08
CA GLN A 132 -19.61 -27.37 -21.68
C GLN A 132 -18.86 -26.10 -21.24
N PHE A 133 -19.18 -24.93 -21.82
CA PHE A 133 -18.63 -23.62 -21.43
C PHE A 133 -19.25 -23.07 -20.14
N LEU A 134 -20.55 -23.31 -19.96
CA LEU A 134 -21.36 -22.91 -18.81
C LEU A 134 -21.83 -24.15 -18.08
N ASP A 135 -20.92 -25.07 -17.79
CA ASP A 135 -21.20 -26.16 -16.85
C ASP A 135 -21.67 -25.51 -15.54
N VAL A 136 -22.98 -25.42 -15.37
CA VAL A 136 -23.62 -24.72 -14.26
C VAL A 136 -23.25 -25.44 -12.96
N GLN A 137 -22.98 -26.75 -13.02
CA GLN A 137 -22.43 -27.49 -11.90
C GLN A 137 -20.97 -27.13 -11.68
N GLY A 138 -20.18 -26.92 -12.73
CA GLY A 138 -18.83 -26.34 -12.70
C GLY A 138 -18.78 -24.92 -12.09
N LEU A 139 -19.72 -24.04 -12.45
CA LEU A 139 -19.84 -22.65 -11.96
C LEU A 139 -20.44 -22.57 -10.55
N VAL A 140 -21.39 -23.43 -10.19
CA VAL A 140 -21.94 -23.53 -8.83
C VAL A 140 -20.95 -24.20 -7.90
N SER A 141 -20.24 -25.24 -8.35
CA SER A 141 -19.15 -25.83 -7.59
C SER A 141 -17.92 -24.92 -7.57
N TRP A 142 -17.66 -24.09 -8.58
CA TRP A 142 -16.68 -23.01 -8.54
C TRP A 142 -17.15 -21.88 -7.63
N GLY A 143 -18.45 -21.55 -7.58
CA GLY A 143 -19.02 -20.54 -6.69
C GLY A 143 -19.04 -20.98 -5.23
N ILE A 144 -19.34 -22.25 -4.95
CA ILE A 144 -19.31 -22.86 -3.61
C ILE A 144 -17.87 -23.14 -3.18
N ARG A 145 -17.01 -23.69 -4.06
CA ARG A 145 -15.57 -23.84 -3.78
C ARG A 145 -14.85 -22.51 -3.74
N SER A 146 -15.30 -21.49 -4.47
CA SER A 146 -14.83 -20.11 -4.32
C SER A 146 -15.46 -19.46 -3.11
N THR A 147 -16.62 -19.86 -2.59
CA THR A 147 -17.11 -19.35 -1.30
C THR A 147 -16.32 -19.99 -0.15
N GLN A 148 -16.03 -21.30 -0.20
CA GLN A 148 -15.14 -21.97 0.75
C GLN A 148 -13.67 -21.51 0.61
N ARG A 149 -13.15 -21.31 -0.61
CA ARG A 149 -11.83 -20.69 -0.84
C ARG A 149 -11.85 -19.22 -0.51
N VAL A 150 -12.93 -18.48 -0.72
CA VAL A 150 -13.04 -17.09 -0.25
C VAL A 150 -13.05 -17.10 1.26
N VAL A 151 -13.65 -18.05 1.98
CA VAL A 151 -13.56 -18.11 3.45
C VAL A 151 -12.13 -18.48 3.91
N ILE A 152 -11.44 -19.41 3.23
CA ILE A 152 -10.07 -19.83 3.59
C ILE A 152 -9.00 -18.79 3.13
N GLN A 153 -9.17 -18.18 1.95
CA GLN A 153 -8.42 -17.01 1.47
C GLN A 153 -8.87 -15.72 2.16
N SER A 154 -10.06 -15.66 2.77
CA SER A 154 -10.46 -14.54 3.64
C SER A 154 -9.56 -14.54 4.84
N VAL A 155 -9.10 -15.69 5.35
CA VAL A 155 -8.09 -15.70 6.41
C VAL A 155 -6.76 -15.08 5.91
N GLY A 156 -6.33 -15.39 4.68
CA GLY A 156 -5.15 -14.78 4.05
C GLY A 156 -5.30 -13.27 3.76
N VAL A 157 -6.38 -12.87 3.08
CA VAL A 157 -6.73 -11.47 2.77
C VAL A 157 -6.98 -10.67 4.05
N THR A 158 -7.61 -11.27 5.07
CA THR A 158 -7.77 -10.64 6.39
C THR A 158 -6.41 -10.48 7.05
N THR A 159 -5.50 -11.47 6.96
CA THR A 159 -4.15 -11.35 7.51
C THR A 159 -3.34 -10.26 6.83
N ASP A 160 -3.46 -10.10 5.50
CA ASP A 160 -2.78 -9.04 4.74
C ASP A 160 -3.38 -7.65 5.04
N ILE A 161 -4.71 -7.54 5.11
CA ILE A 161 -5.40 -6.29 5.49
C ILE A 161 -5.05 -5.92 6.93
N VAL A 162 -5.10 -6.87 7.86
CA VAL A 162 -4.73 -6.66 9.26
C VAL A 162 -3.25 -6.29 9.35
N GLY A 163 -2.36 -6.96 8.63
CA GLY A 163 -0.94 -6.62 8.55
C GLY A 163 -0.71 -5.22 8.00
N GLY A 164 -1.45 -4.82 6.97
CA GLY A 164 -1.44 -3.47 6.40
C GLY A 164 -1.94 -2.40 7.37
N VAL A 165 -3.06 -2.66 8.06
CA VAL A 165 -3.61 -1.76 9.09
C VAL A 165 -2.66 -1.64 10.27
N LEU A 166 -2.10 -2.75 10.76
CA LEU A 166 -1.08 -2.74 11.82
C LEU A 166 0.17 -1.97 11.38
N SER A 167 0.61 -2.14 10.13
CA SER A 167 1.73 -1.37 9.58
C SER A 167 1.42 0.12 9.50
N LEU A 168 0.20 0.50 9.11
CA LEU A 168 -0.25 1.89 9.10
C LEU A 168 -0.29 2.47 10.53
N ILE A 169 -0.83 1.71 11.48
CA ILE A 169 -0.83 2.08 12.90
C ILE A 169 0.60 2.28 13.37
N LEU A 170 1.50 1.32 13.12
CA LEU A 170 2.91 1.45 13.49
C LEU A 170 3.56 2.67 12.83
N ALA A 171 3.26 2.94 11.56
CA ALA A 171 3.75 4.12 10.86
C ALA A 171 3.29 5.42 11.53
N LEU A 172 2.03 5.46 11.99
CA LEU A 172 1.46 6.57 12.75
C LEU A 172 2.17 6.74 14.11
N PHE A 173 2.45 5.65 14.83
CA PHE A 173 3.19 5.70 16.09
C PHE A 173 4.61 6.23 15.90
N ILE A 174 5.34 5.72 14.90
CA ILE A 174 6.69 6.21 14.57
C ILE A 174 6.62 7.69 14.18
N SER A 175 5.67 8.06 13.34
CA SER A 175 5.42 9.46 12.95
C SER A 175 5.15 10.35 14.17
N GLY A 176 4.38 9.87 15.15
CA GLY A 176 4.11 10.58 16.40
C GLY A 176 5.36 10.76 17.26
N TYR A 177 6.21 9.73 17.34
CA TYR A 177 7.51 9.84 18.00
C TYR A 177 8.42 10.86 17.28
N MET A 178 8.52 10.78 15.95
CA MET A 178 9.27 11.74 15.13
C MET A 178 8.78 13.17 15.33
N LEU A 179 7.47 13.36 15.47
CA LEU A 179 6.89 14.67 15.70
C LEU A 179 7.16 15.14 17.12
N SER A 180 7.05 14.28 18.13
CA SER A 180 7.30 14.63 19.53
C SER A 180 8.77 14.98 19.80
N ASP A 181 9.72 14.21 19.26
CA ASP A 181 11.17 14.39 19.49
C ASP A 181 12.01 14.24 18.21
N SER A 182 11.78 15.13 17.25
CA SER A 182 12.51 15.14 15.97
C SER A 182 14.01 15.38 16.15
N ARG A 183 14.41 16.23 17.10
CA ARG A 183 15.82 16.63 17.29
C ARG A 183 16.68 15.45 17.74
N THR A 184 16.22 14.67 18.71
CA THR A 184 16.97 13.51 19.20
C THR A 184 17.09 12.44 18.12
N LEU A 185 16.01 12.19 17.37
CA LEU A 185 16.01 11.20 16.30
C LEU A 185 16.96 11.59 15.15
N ILE A 186 16.87 12.84 14.66
CA ILE A 186 17.71 13.35 13.58
C ILE A 186 19.19 13.34 13.99
N ARG A 187 19.49 13.76 15.22
CA ARG A 187 20.86 13.72 15.77
C ARG A 187 21.38 12.28 15.87
N SER A 188 20.55 11.34 16.26
CA SER A 188 20.95 9.92 16.37
C SER A 188 21.23 9.31 15.00
N LEU A 189 20.40 9.62 13.99
CA LEU A 189 20.59 9.16 12.61
C LEU A 189 21.83 9.79 11.95
N THR A 190 22.03 11.08 12.13
CA THR A 190 23.18 11.80 11.53
C THR A 190 24.52 11.36 12.13
N ARG A 191 24.55 10.95 13.40
CA ARG A 191 25.75 10.38 14.06
C ARG A 191 26.22 9.04 13.50
N LEU A 192 25.38 8.33 12.73
CA LEU A 192 25.80 7.11 12.04
C LEU A 192 26.72 7.40 10.85
N PHE A 193 26.76 8.66 10.37
CA PHE A 193 27.58 9.08 9.26
C PHE A 193 28.87 9.74 9.76
N PRO A 194 30.02 9.47 9.11
CA PRO A 194 31.28 10.11 9.46
C PRO A 194 31.28 11.60 9.07
N GLN A 195 32.00 12.43 9.84
CA GLN A 195 32.26 13.82 9.49
C GLN A 195 32.92 13.93 8.10
N PRO A 196 32.58 14.94 7.27
CA PRO A 196 31.70 16.09 7.55
C PRO A 196 30.24 15.89 7.07
N TRP A 197 29.82 14.64 6.82
CA TRP A 197 28.49 14.37 6.26
C TRP A 197 27.37 14.51 7.28
N ASP A 198 27.67 14.34 8.57
CA ASP A 198 26.73 14.51 9.69
C ASP A 198 26.09 15.92 9.71
N ASP A 199 26.91 16.96 9.64
CA ASP A 199 26.45 18.36 9.66
C ASP A 199 25.68 18.71 8.39
N ARG A 200 26.16 18.22 7.23
CA ARG A 200 25.49 18.42 5.94
C ARG A 200 24.11 17.77 5.92
N LEU A 201 23.98 16.55 6.43
CA LEU A 201 22.71 15.85 6.52
C LEU A 201 21.77 16.56 7.51
N MET A 202 22.27 16.97 8.67
CA MET A 202 21.47 17.66 9.68
C MET A 202 20.86 18.96 9.14
N ALA A 203 21.62 19.73 8.35
CA ALA A 203 21.14 20.96 7.73
C ALA A 203 20.06 20.74 6.65
N GLN A 204 20.04 19.56 6.02
CA GLN A 204 19.11 19.25 4.92
C GLN A 204 17.78 18.63 5.39
N VAL A 205 17.75 17.99 6.57
CA VAL A 205 16.55 17.28 7.04
C VAL A 205 15.36 18.22 7.22
N THR A 206 15.55 19.41 7.80
CA THR A 206 14.45 20.37 8.02
C THR A 206 13.87 20.87 6.70
N PRO A 207 14.66 21.43 5.75
CA PRO A 207 14.13 21.84 4.45
C PRO A 207 13.43 20.73 3.66
N ILE A 208 13.94 19.49 3.73
CA ILE A 208 13.33 18.34 3.08
C ILE A 208 11.96 18.03 3.72
N SER A 209 11.90 17.99 5.05
CA SER A 209 10.66 17.73 5.79
C SER A 209 9.60 18.79 5.49
N ASP A 210 9.98 20.07 5.46
CA ASP A 210 9.05 21.17 5.15
C ASP A 210 8.51 21.08 3.72
N ARG A 211 9.37 20.74 2.74
CA ARG A 211 8.95 20.53 1.35
C ARG A 211 8.00 19.34 1.21
N ILE A 212 8.31 18.22 1.86
CA ILE A 212 7.43 17.03 1.87
C ILE A 212 6.08 17.38 2.47
N GLY A 213 6.06 18.00 3.65
CA GLY A 213 4.82 18.39 4.33
C GLY A 213 3.99 19.38 3.52
N SER A 214 4.63 20.36 2.86
CA SER A 214 3.95 21.33 1.99
C SER A 214 3.35 20.67 0.74
N TYR A 215 4.09 19.74 0.11
CA TYR A 215 3.59 18.97 -1.03
C TYR A 215 2.38 18.12 -0.66
N VAL A 216 2.43 17.40 0.47
CA VAL A 216 1.33 16.55 0.94
C VAL A 216 0.08 17.39 1.23
N ARG A 217 0.22 18.51 1.93
CA ARG A 217 -0.90 19.43 2.19
C ARG A 217 -1.50 19.98 0.91
N GLY A 218 -0.66 20.35 -0.06
CA GLY A 218 -1.10 20.76 -1.39
C GLY A 218 -1.89 19.66 -2.11
N ARG A 219 -1.42 18.41 -2.06
CA ARG A 219 -2.13 17.26 -2.63
C ARG A 219 -3.47 17.00 -1.95
N ILE A 220 -3.53 17.07 -0.63
CA ILE A 220 -4.77 16.92 0.13
C ILE A 220 -5.78 18.01 -0.27
N LEU A 221 -5.34 19.27 -0.33
CA LEU A 221 -6.21 20.38 -0.76
C LEU A 221 -6.73 20.18 -2.19
N VAL A 222 -5.85 19.82 -3.14
CA VAL A 222 -6.26 19.54 -4.52
C VAL A 222 -7.26 18.38 -4.58
N SER A 223 -7.02 17.30 -3.82
CA SER A 223 -7.95 16.16 -3.78
C SER A 223 -9.29 16.52 -3.16
N ALA A 224 -9.32 17.39 -2.14
CA ALA A 224 -10.56 17.86 -1.52
C ALA A 224 -11.39 18.71 -2.50
N ILE A 225 -10.73 19.62 -3.24
CA ILE A 225 -11.38 20.43 -4.27
C ILE A 225 -11.97 19.55 -5.38
N LEU A 226 -11.19 18.58 -5.88
CA LEU A 226 -11.66 17.62 -6.89
C LEU A 226 -12.84 16.78 -6.38
N SER A 227 -12.77 16.29 -5.14
CA SER A 227 -13.86 15.53 -4.53
C SER A 227 -15.14 16.34 -4.44
N MET A 228 -15.05 17.63 -4.07
CA MET A 228 -16.21 18.51 -4.00
C MET A 228 -16.79 18.78 -5.39
N ALA A 229 -15.94 19.00 -6.39
CA ALA A 229 -16.35 19.26 -7.77
C ALA A 229 -17.00 18.04 -8.46
N ILE A 230 -16.62 16.82 -8.09
CA ILE A 230 -17.23 15.58 -8.61
C ILE A 230 -18.52 15.23 -7.87
N ALA A 231 -18.63 15.60 -6.59
CA ALA A 231 -19.80 15.32 -5.77
C ALA A 231 -21.00 16.24 -6.05
N THR A 232 -20.78 17.38 -6.72
CA THR A 232 -21.82 18.32 -7.20
C THR A 232 -22.19 18.05 -8.65
#